data_AF-A0A965Z4N3-F1
#
_entry.id   AF-A0A965Z4N3-F1
#
_cell.length_a   1.000
_cell.length_b   1.000
_cell.length_c   1.000
_cell.angle_alpha   90.00
_cell.angle_beta   90.00
_cell.angle_gamma   90.00
#
_symmetry.space_group_name_H-M   'P 1'
#
loop_
_entity.id
_entity.type
_entity.pdbx_description
1 polymer ?
#
loop_
_entity_poly.entity_id
_entity_poly.type
_entity_poly.pdbx_seq_one_letter_code
_entity_poly.pdbx_strand_id
1 'polypeptide(L)' 'MRELEPQPISIHGQPAWTFDRLPAVGSPAPEFRLADPEFRDWSLADFAGRNKILNVVPSLDMPVCRQSARKFNDALVAR' A
#
# COMPACT_ATOMS: atom_id res chain seq x y z
N MET A 1 21.39 -7.49 -10.41
CA MET A 1 20.31 -8.01 -9.55
C MET A 1 20.45 -7.29 -8.22
N ARG A 2 19.48 -6.45 -7.81
CA ARG A 2 19.59 -5.67 -6.58
C ARG A 2 19.30 -6.58 -5.40
N GLU A 3 20.16 -6.58 -4.39
CA GLU A 3 19.97 -7.37 -3.18
C GLU A 3 18.80 -6.77 -2.37
N LEU A 4 17.78 -7.57 -2.11
CA LEU A 4 16.61 -7.15 -1.33
C LEU A 4 16.98 -7.17 0.15
N GLU A 5 16.92 -6.01 0.82
CA GLU A 5 17.25 -5.89 2.24
C GLU A 5 16.00 -6.22 3.09
N PRO A 6 16.01 -7.29 3.91
CA PRO A 6 14.85 -7.64 4.74
C PRO A 6 14.63 -6.61 5.85
N GLN A 7 13.41 -6.15 6.03
CA GLN A 7 12.99 -5.25 7.10
C GLN A 7 12.10 -6.01 8.09
N PRO A 8 12.42 -6.02 9.40
CA PRO A 8 11.68 -6.80 10.38
C PRO A 8 10.33 -6.17 10.70
N ILE A 9 9.30 -7.02 10.78
CA ILE A 9 7.96 -6.72 11.27
C ILE A 9 7.48 -7.83 12.20
N SER A 10 6.33 -7.65 12.85
CA SER A 10 5.69 -8.69 13.64
C SER A 10 4.25 -8.93 13.21
N ILE A 11 3.88 -10.21 13.11
CA ILE A 11 2.52 -10.65 12.83
C ILE A 11 2.11 -11.58 13.97
N HIS A 12 1.12 -11.19 14.77
CA HIS A 12 0.69 -11.95 15.96
C HIS A 12 1.82 -12.28 16.95
N GLY A 13 2.78 -11.36 17.12
CA GLY A 13 3.94 -11.56 17.98
C GLY A 13 5.03 -12.47 17.37
N GLN A 14 4.81 -13.02 16.17
CA GLN A 14 5.80 -13.80 15.45
C GLN A 14 6.64 -12.90 14.53
N PRO A 15 7.95 -13.15 14.40
CA PRO A 15 8.79 -12.43 13.44
C PRO A 15 8.32 -12.65 12.00
N ALA A 16 8.28 -11.56 11.23
CA ALA A 16 8.07 -11.58 9.79
C ALA A 16 8.94 -10.49 9.14
N TRP A 17 9.00 -10.46 7.82
CA TRP A 17 9.86 -9.53 7.08
C TRP A 17 9.15 -8.95 5.86
N THR A 18 9.39 -7.68 5.59
CA THR A 18 9.17 -7.09 4.27
C THR A 18 10.51 -6.98 3.54
N PHE A 19 10.49 -6.74 2.24
CA PHE A 19 11.70 -6.60 1.43
C PHE A 19 11.86 -5.16 0.97
N ASP A 20 13.11 -4.67 1.04
CA ASP A 20 13.49 -3.30 0.70
C ASP A 20 12.85 -2.24 1.63
N ARG A 21 13.18 -0.98 1.40
CA ARG A 21 12.77 0.15 2.24
C ARG A 21 11.61 0.91 1.60
N LEU A 22 10.74 1.46 2.46
CA LEU A 22 9.72 2.41 2.02
C LEU A 22 10.39 3.68 1.44
N PRO A 23 9.75 4.36 0.46
CA PRO A 23 10.27 5.60 -0.09
C PRO A 23 10.49 6.65 1.00
N ALA A 24 11.62 7.35 0.94
CA ALA A 24 11.92 8.41 1.89
C ALA A 24 10.96 9.60 1.69
N VAL A 25 10.68 10.34 2.76
CA VAL A 25 9.89 11.59 2.66
C VAL A 25 10.60 12.57 1.72
N GLY A 26 9.85 13.14 0.78
CA GLY A 26 10.36 14.06 -0.24
C GLY A 26 10.99 13.37 -1.46
N SER A 27 11.23 12.06 -1.43
CA SER A 27 11.64 11.31 -2.62
C SER A 27 10.47 11.12 -3.60
N PRO A 28 10.74 11.02 -4.91
CA PRO A 28 9.72 10.65 -5.88
C PRO A 28 9.07 9.31 -5.52
N ALA A 29 7.75 9.23 -5.63
CA ALA A 29 7.05 7.96 -5.46
C ALA A 29 7.48 6.96 -6.55
N PRO A 30 7.76 5.70 -6.20
CA PRO A 30 8.07 4.68 -7.20
C PRO A 30 6.91 4.48 -8.17
N GLU A 31 7.23 4.30 -9.44
CA GLU A 31 6.24 3.90 -10.44
C GLU A 31 5.63 2.55 -10.09
N PHE A 32 4.32 2.43 -10.31
CA PHE A 32 3.59 1.18 -10.13
C PHE A 32 2.55 1.00 -11.23
N ARG A 33 2.13 -0.25 -11.40
CA ARG A 33 0.95 -0.63 -12.17
C ARG A 33 0.16 -1.64 -11.34
N LEU A 34 -1.11 -1.34 -11.09
CA LEU A 34 -2.00 -2.14 -10.26
C LEU A 34 -3.28 -2.45 -11.05
N ALA A 35 -3.87 -3.61 -10.81
CA ALA A 35 -5.13 -4.00 -11.41
C ALA A 35 -6.31 -3.55 -10.53
N ASP A 36 -7.38 -3.06 -11.18
CA ASP A 36 -8.67 -2.84 -10.52
C ASP A 36 -9.54 -4.12 -10.53
N PRO A 37 -10.75 -4.11 -9.93
CA PRO A 37 -11.64 -5.28 -9.92
C PRO A 37 -12.10 -5.73 -11.31
N GLU A 38 -12.00 -4.87 -12.33
CA GLU A 38 -12.30 -5.18 -13.73
C GLU A 38 -11.04 -5.59 -14.51
N PHE A 39 -9.91 -5.81 -13.83
CA PHE A 39 -8.60 -6.16 -14.41
C PHE A 39 -8.03 -5.10 -15.35
N ARG A 40 -8.42 -3.84 -15.20
CA ARG A 40 -7.79 -2.73 -15.91
C ARG A 40 -6.54 -2.30 -15.15
N ASP A 41 -5.50 -2.00 -15.91
CA ASP A 41 -4.25 -1.47 -15.38
C ASP A 41 -4.39 0.01 -15.02
N TRP A 42 -4.00 0.34 -13.79
CA TRP A 42 -3.86 1.70 -13.29
C TRP A 42 -2.40 1.97 -12.94
N SER A 43 -1.85 3.05 -13.47
CA SER A 43 -0.50 3.53 -13.20
C SER A 43 -0.50 4.75 -12.26
N LEU A 44 0.67 5.08 -11.71
CA LEU A 44 0.83 6.32 -10.94
C LEU A 44 0.53 7.57 -11.78
N ALA A 45 0.85 7.54 -13.08
CA ALA A 45 0.63 8.64 -14.01
C ALA A 45 -0.86 8.96 -14.22
N ASP A 46 -1.75 7.97 -14.13
CA ASP A 46 -3.21 8.16 -14.27
C ASP A 46 -3.81 9.03 -13.15
N PHE A 47 -3.05 9.25 -12.06
CA PHE A 47 -3.44 10.10 -10.93
C PHE A 47 -2.63 11.41 -10.86
N ALA A 48 -2.09 11.88 -11.98
CA ALA A 48 -1.37 13.16 -12.06
C ALA A 48 -2.22 14.34 -11.54
N GLY A 49 -1.56 15.31 -10.90
CA GLY A 49 -2.22 16.51 -10.34
C GLY A 49 -3.06 16.28 -9.08
N ARG A 50 -3.15 15.03 -8.58
CA ARG A 50 -3.89 14.69 -7.35
C ARG A 50 -2.95 14.31 -6.21
N ASN A 51 -3.43 14.46 -4.98
CA ASN A 51 -2.82 13.83 -3.82
C ASN A 51 -3.19 12.34 -3.81
N LYS A 52 -2.21 11.46 -3.61
CA LYS A 52 -2.40 10.01 -3.54
C LYS A 52 -2.15 9.55 -2.10
N ILE A 53 -3.01 8.69 -1.58
CA ILE A 53 -2.81 8.00 -0.31
C ILE A 53 -2.91 6.50 -0.59
N LEU A 54 -1.84 5.76 -0.35
CA LEU A 54 -1.80 4.31 -0.56
C LEU A 54 -2.10 3.60 0.77
N ASN A 55 -3.28 2.97 0.85
CA ASN A 55 -3.65 2.13 1.98
C ASN A 55 -3.37 0.65 1.63
N VAL A 56 -2.22 0.13 2.10
CA VAL A 56 -1.72 -1.20 1.74
C VAL A 56 -2.01 -2.19 2.88
N VAL A 57 -2.70 -3.29 2.57
CA VAL A 57 -3.04 -4.35 3.53
C VAL A 57 -2.64 -5.73 2.99
N PRO A 58 -2.31 -6.72 3.84
CA PRO A 58 -1.97 -8.07 3.39
C PRO A 58 -3.08 -8.77 2.60
N SER A 59 -4.34 -8.63 3.03
CA SER A 59 -5.50 -9.20 2.33
C SER A 59 -6.80 -8.53 2.80
N LEU A 60 -7.66 -8.12 1.86
CA LEU A 60 -9.01 -7.59 2.17
C LEU A 60 -10.00 -8.68 2.65
N ASP A 61 -9.60 -9.95 2.58
CA ASP A 61 -10.38 -11.08 3.08
C ASP A 61 -10.21 -11.30 4.58
N MET A 62 -9.18 -10.72 5.19
CA MET A 62 -8.95 -10.80 6.63
C MET A 62 -9.78 -9.75 7.39
N PRO A 63 -10.46 -10.11 8.50
CA PRO A 63 -11.36 -9.20 9.21
C PRO A 63 -10.72 -7.88 9.66
N VAL A 64 -9.51 -7.94 10.20
CA VAL A 64 -8.78 -6.74 10.68
C VAL A 64 -8.40 -5.82 9.54
N CYS A 65 -7.93 -6.37 8.42
CA CYS A 65 -7.55 -5.62 7.24
C CYS A 65 -8.77 -4.95 6.58
N ARG A 66 -9.86 -5.71 6.44
CA ARG A 66 -11.14 -5.19 5.92
C ARG A 66 -11.69 -4.06 6.78
N GLN A 67 -11.65 -4.21 8.11
CA GLN A 67 -12.10 -3.17 9.02
C GLN A 67 -11.23 -1.91 8.90
N SER A 68 -9.90 -2.07 8.80
CA SER A 68 -8.97 -0.95 8.57
C SER A 68 -9.28 -0.21 7.26
N ALA A 69 -9.48 -0.93 6.17
CA ALA A 69 -9.83 -0.34 4.87
C ALA A 69 -11.15 0.43 4.90
N ARG A 70 -12.18 -0.08 5.60
CA ARG A 70 -13.45 0.63 5.78
C ARG A 70 -13.26 1.95 6.56
N LYS A 71 -12.59 1.89 7.71
CA LYS A 71 -12.29 3.09 8.51
C LYS A 71 -11.53 4.15 7.72
N PHE A 72 -10.57 3.71 6.90
CA PHE A 72 -9.84 4.61 6.01
C PHE A 72 -10.77 5.31 5.01
N ASN A 73 -11.63 4.57 4.33
CA ASN A 73 -12.60 5.15 3.39
C ASN A 73 -13.56 6.13 4.09
N ASP A 74 -14.10 5.76 5.25
CA ASP A 74 -15.01 6.62 6.01
C ASP A 74 -14.33 7.95 6.39
N ALA A 75 -13.05 7.91 6.80
CA ALA A 75 -12.28 9.08 7.15
C ALA A 75 -11.96 10.00 5.95
N LEU A 76 -11.97 9.48 4.73
CA LEU A 76 -11.78 10.27 3.51
C LEU A 76 -13.08 10.92 3.02
N VAL A 77 -14.22 10.25 3.18
CA VAL A 77 -15.54 10.79 2.79
C VAL A 77 -15.98 11.90 3.74
N ALA A 78 -15.55 11.87 5.00
CA ALA A 78 -15.82 12.92 5.98
C ALA A 78 -14.99 14.21 5.79
N ARG A 79 -14.19 14.31 4.72
CA ARG A 79 -13.34 15.47 4.40
C ARG A 79 -13.88 16.27 3.22
#